data_AF-A0A5C3QCA1-F1
#
_entry.id   AF-A0A5C3QCA1-F1
#
_cell.length_a   1.000
_cell.length_b   1.000
_cell.length_c   1.000
_cell.angle_alpha   90.00
_cell.angle_beta   90.00
_cell.angle_gamma   90.00
#
_symmetry.space_group_name_H-M   'P 1'
#
loop_
_entity.id
_entity.type
_entity.pdbx_description
1 polymer ?
#
loop_
_entity_poly.entity_id
_entity_poly.type
_entity_poly.pdbx_seq_one_letter_code
_entity_poly.pdbx_strand_id
1 'polypeptide(L)'
;MSFLVDPSRPTNGQSGRSGGRSGKFTSKHGHRHHLYDSEKAPYPVSFDKHVLELEALNIALVKNTHSSMSFIDFSEWEEGAPSRSLDLGCGTGVWVLEAAREWPECDFVGFDLVDVQLPLRLVDQKIAERISWMHGNFLTNKLPFEDDEFDHIHMSNIALGVPENKWGMLFEEVTRVLRPGGAVEVWEDDGIFPQLPKWFTSPLRARTRRSPSVQLPEAVRQAPTPTPRQGDEEHDHNDNHDHALLESLYHSVFRNRFINTKPTAVLPSYFQTYFRQITLGPVITFPMPPLAAFQPLPQQALPNDISASLLDPRTSFSLSSALSSPGLSRNPSTSPRLPPSESIAGEWNLPTIFGESSSGRSRSPSSSDSSSSASHATWRRGSVVTLQADGRSMQPQQPGGAPMDRVIVDRTDLENNPAQMKFLGQLSNLSERSLAMHLYYSFQSVLACEEAMWEELKDRILNKKENLKALGWDDDEELEELQSRKKFERLLERYRTDMQSRVSLWVSLTGMGWSLPPRDPLTRAELIEEERLRENMLEARQFARPADIQPPCRVMRMLVGYKQETLI
;
A
#
# COMPACT_ATOMS: atom_id res chain seq x y z
N MET A 1 73.64 19.76 -19.88
CA MET A 1 73.55 20.21 -21.28
C MET A 1 72.21 19.75 -21.83
N SER A 2 71.37 20.74 -22.13
CA SER A 2 70.26 20.80 -23.09
C SER A 2 69.87 19.54 -23.88
N PHE A 3 68.56 19.27 -24.00
CA PHE A 3 67.70 19.52 -25.19
C PHE A 3 66.36 18.79 -24.96
N LEU A 4 65.24 19.51 -24.73
CA LEU A 4 64.27 20.10 -25.68
C LEU A 4 62.94 19.32 -25.62
N VAL A 5 61.87 20.09 -25.49
CA VAL A 5 60.46 19.72 -25.30
C VAL A 5 59.81 19.50 -26.67
N ASP A 6 58.97 18.47 -26.80
CA ASP A 6 57.96 18.35 -27.86
C ASP A 6 56.56 18.25 -27.21
N PRO A 7 55.62 19.18 -27.46
CA PRO A 7 54.29 19.20 -26.87
C PRO A 7 53.24 18.66 -27.85
N SER A 8 52.91 17.38 -27.78
CA SER A 8 51.68 16.87 -28.42
C SER A 8 51.21 15.51 -27.86
N ARG A 9 50.48 15.55 -26.73
CA ARG A 9 49.49 14.52 -26.35
C ARG A 9 48.53 15.09 -25.30
N PRO A 10 47.22 15.21 -25.57
CA PRO A 10 46.28 15.60 -24.54
C PRO A 10 46.02 14.40 -23.62
N THR A 11 46.34 14.58 -22.35
CA THR A 11 45.91 13.72 -21.24
C THR A 11 44.40 13.93 -21.03
N ASN A 12 43.57 13.04 -21.56
CA ASN A 12 42.16 13.00 -21.17
C ASN A 12 42.01 12.22 -19.85
N GLY A 13 42.28 12.91 -18.75
CA GLY A 13 41.62 12.62 -17.49
C GLY A 13 40.20 13.16 -17.57
N GLN A 14 39.21 12.30 -17.83
CA GLN A 14 37.83 12.63 -17.56
C GLN A 14 37.56 12.33 -16.09
N SER A 15 37.77 13.33 -15.26
CA SER A 15 37.00 13.51 -14.05
C SER A 15 35.53 13.59 -14.46
N GLY A 16 34.78 12.51 -14.23
CA GLY A 16 33.34 12.48 -14.35
C GLY A 16 32.74 13.50 -13.39
N ARG A 17 32.50 14.72 -13.90
CA ARG A 17 31.72 15.73 -13.21
C ARG A 17 30.37 15.14 -12.86
N SER A 18 30.07 15.09 -11.56
CA SER A 18 28.72 15.00 -11.02
C SER A 18 27.86 16.10 -11.67
N GLY A 19 27.02 15.72 -12.63
CA GLY A 19 26.17 16.63 -13.38
C GLY A 19 24.74 16.08 -13.49
N GLY A 20 23.83 16.68 -12.72
CA GLY A 20 22.39 16.74 -13.02
C GLY A 20 21.50 15.60 -12.53
N ARG A 21 20.94 15.75 -11.32
CA ARG A 21 19.79 14.99 -10.78
C ARG A 21 18.45 15.24 -11.52
N SER A 22 18.46 15.39 -12.85
CA SER A 22 17.36 16.05 -13.58
C SER A 22 17.19 15.55 -15.02
N GLY A 23 16.86 14.27 -15.23
CA GLY A 23 16.65 13.77 -16.60
C GLY A 23 15.91 12.44 -16.82
N LYS A 24 15.17 11.90 -15.84
CA LYS A 24 14.45 10.60 -16.02
C LYS A 24 12.96 10.63 -15.69
N PHE A 25 12.42 11.75 -15.21
CA PHE A 25 11.01 11.87 -14.84
C PHE A 25 10.27 12.93 -15.65
N THR A 26 8.97 12.70 -15.85
CA THR A 26 7.99 13.64 -16.37
C THR A 26 6.82 13.75 -15.38
N SER A 27 6.10 14.87 -15.40
CA SER A 27 4.88 15.05 -14.61
C SER A 27 3.67 14.98 -15.54
N LYS A 28 2.73 14.07 -15.24
CA LYS A 28 1.46 13.91 -15.96
C LYS A 28 0.33 14.19 -14.96
N HIS A 29 -0.40 15.29 -15.16
CA HIS A 29 -1.48 15.73 -14.26
C HIS A 29 -1.13 15.76 -12.76
N GLY A 30 0.14 16.05 -12.42
CA GLY A 30 0.63 16.09 -11.04
C GLY A 30 1.29 14.79 -10.55
N HIS A 31 1.17 13.71 -11.32
CA HIS A 31 1.79 12.41 -11.02
C HIS A 31 3.16 12.28 -11.67
N ARG A 32 4.13 11.73 -10.93
CA ARG A 32 5.49 11.52 -11.43
C ARG A 32 5.57 10.22 -12.23
N HIS A 33 6.04 10.27 -13.47
CA HIS A 33 6.29 9.09 -14.31
C HIS A 33 7.70 9.11 -14.90
N HIS A 34 8.17 7.97 -15.42
CA HIS A 34 9.43 7.93 -16.15
C HIS A 34 9.31 8.59 -17.53
N LEU A 35 10.44 9.01 -18.11
CA LEU A 35 10.50 9.63 -19.44
C LEU A 35 10.55 8.65 -20.62
N TYR A 36 10.75 7.36 -20.36
CA TYR A 36 10.83 6.35 -21.42
C TYR A 36 9.52 6.22 -22.19
N ASP A 37 9.66 5.98 -23.49
CA ASP A 37 8.56 5.57 -24.36
C ASP A 37 7.96 4.24 -23.89
N SER A 38 6.65 4.06 -24.02
CA SER A 38 5.94 2.84 -23.61
C SER A 38 6.44 1.58 -24.32
N GLU A 39 6.95 1.67 -25.55
CA GLU A 39 7.54 0.53 -26.26
C GLU A 39 8.86 0.07 -25.63
N LYS A 40 9.59 1.00 -24.99
CA LYS A 40 10.88 0.74 -24.35
C LYS A 40 10.73 0.36 -22.89
N ALA A 41 9.83 1.03 -22.18
CA ALA A 41 9.49 0.74 -20.79
C ALA A 41 7.96 0.86 -20.62
N PRO A 42 7.22 -0.24 -20.74
CA PRO A 42 5.77 -0.25 -20.62
C PRO A 42 5.29 -0.23 -19.16
N TYR A 43 6.03 0.41 -18.25
CA TYR A 43 5.66 0.46 -16.83
C TYR A 43 4.57 1.53 -16.61
N PRO A 44 3.35 1.15 -16.16
CA PRO A 44 2.21 2.07 -16.16
C PRO A 44 2.05 2.90 -14.87
N VAL A 45 2.80 2.55 -13.83
CA VAL A 45 2.59 3.04 -12.46
C VAL A 45 3.34 4.36 -12.23
N SER A 46 2.75 5.26 -11.43
CA SER A 46 3.41 6.51 -11.00
C SER A 46 4.45 6.28 -9.90
N PHE A 47 5.44 7.16 -9.83
CA PHE A 47 6.48 7.21 -8.79
C PHE A 47 6.14 8.26 -7.72
N ASP A 48 4.84 8.38 -7.40
CA ASP A 48 4.40 9.27 -6.32
C ASP A 48 4.79 8.68 -4.98
N LYS A 49 5.02 9.56 -3.99
CA LYS A 49 5.51 9.16 -2.67
C LYS A 49 4.65 8.06 -2.03
N HIS A 50 3.33 8.22 -2.04
CA HIS A 50 2.41 7.27 -1.42
C HIS A 50 2.39 5.90 -2.14
N VAL A 51 2.71 5.85 -3.43
CA VAL A 51 2.83 4.62 -4.22
C VAL A 51 4.13 3.90 -3.87
N LEU A 52 5.25 4.65 -3.83
CA LEU A 52 6.55 4.12 -3.42
C LEU A 52 6.52 3.57 -1.99
N GLU A 53 5.78 4.21 -1.09
CA GLU A 53 5.62 3.77 0.29
C GLU A 53 4.84 2.45 0.44
N LEU A 54 4.13 1.98 -0.59
CA LEU A 54 3.48 0.65 -0.57
C LEU A 54 4.48 -0.49 -0.43
N GLU A 55 5.73 -0.30 -0.89
CA GLU A 55 6.81 -1.28 -0.73
C GLU A 55 7.06 -1.61 0.74
N ALA A 56 6.90 -0.63 1.64
CA ALA A 56 7.07 -0.83 3.08
C ALA A 56 6.07 -1.85 3.65
N LEU A 57 4.87 -1.98 3.07
CA LEU A 57 3.90 -3.01 3.47
C LEU A 57 4.39 -4.42 3.12
N ASN A 58 5.06 -4.58 1.97
CA ASN A 58 5.62 -5.87 1.56
C ASN A 58 6.79 -6.26 2.45
N ILE A 59 7.69 -5.32 2.73
CA ILE A 59 8.82 -5.55 3.65
C ILE A 59 8.32 -5.90 5.05
N ALA A 60 7.28 -5.22 5.54
CA ALA A 60 6.66 -5.54 6.82
C ALA A 60 6.02 -6.94 6.80
N LEU A 61 5.36 -7.35 5.72
CA LEU A 61 4.81 -8.69 5.56
C LEU A 61 5.91 -9.75 5.65
N VAL A 62 6.99 -9.59 4.88
CA VAL A 62 8.15 -10.50 4.87
C VAL A 62 8.74 -10.61 6.28
N LYS A 63 9.02 -9.50 6.96
CA LYS A 63 9.59 -9.51 8.32
C LYS A 63 8.69 -10.14 9.39
N ASN A 64 7.36 -10.08 9.22
CA ASN A 64 6.43 -10.68 10.18
C ASN A 64 6.17 -12.16 9.91
N THR A 65 6.42 -12.64 8.69
CA THR A 65 6.10 -14.00 8.26
C THR A 65 7.35 -14.87 8.09
N HIS A 66 8.48 -14.24 7.82
CA HIS A 66 9.78 -14.85 7.63
C HIS A 66 10.81 -14.27 8.61
N SER A 67 11.79 -15.08 9.00
CA SER A 67 12.86 -14.64 9.91
C SER A 67 14.04 -13.99 9.20
N SER A 68 14.03 -14.00 7.87
CA SER A 68 15.08 -13.47 6.99
C SER A 68 14.44 -12.67 5.85
N MET A 69 15.18 -11.73 5.29
CA MET A 69 14.81 -10.99 4.08
C MET A 69 14.82 -11.82 2.80
N SER A 70 15.43 -13.02 2.82
CA SER A 70 15.39 -14.01 1.73
C SER A 70 14.55 -15.21 2.12
N PHE A 71 14.02 -15.90 1.11
CA PHE A 71 13.32 -17.17 1.24
C PHE A 71 14.24 -18.38 1.08
N ILE A 72 15.51 -18.14 0.74
CA ILE A 72 16.56 -19.14 0.69
C ILE A 72 17.16 -19.29 2.08
N ASP A 73 17.30 -20.54 2.54
CA ASP A 73 18.04 -20.83 3.76
C ASP A 73 19.54 -20.96 3.43
N PHE A 74 20.28 -19.86 3.61
CA PHE A 74 21.72 -19.83 3.39
C PHE A 74 22.52 -20.58 4.47
N SER A 75 21.89 -21.12 5.53
CA SER A 75 22.62 -21.89 6.53
C SER A 75 23.18 -23.22 6.01
N GLU A 76 22.64 -23.72 4.90
CA GLU A 76 23.12 -24.91 4.21
C GLU A 76 24.25 -24.62 3.21
N TRP A 77 24.55 -23.34 2.94
CA TRP A 77 25.64 -22.94 2.03
C TRP A 77 26.98 -23.04 2.75
N GLU A 78 28.01 -23.54 2.06
CA GLU A 78 29.36 -23.66 2.63
C GLU A 78 29.94 -22.30 3.07
N GLU A 79 29.64 -21.26 2.29
CA GLU A 79 30.07 -19.87 2.55
C GLU A 79 29.09 -19.09 3.44
N GLY A 80 27.92 -19.67 3.75
CA GLY A 80 26.83 -19.00 4.45
C GLY A 80 26.07 -18.00 3.56
N ALA A 81 25.75 -16.83 4.12
CA ALA A 81 25.07 -15.74 3.41
C ALA A 81 25.86 -15.30 2.16
N PRO A 82 25.19 -14.78 1.11
CA PRO A 82 25.86 -14.37 -0.12
C PRO A 82 26.91 -13.28 0.16
N SER A 83 27.99 -13.28 -0.62
CA SER A 83 29.01 -12.22 -0.59
C SER A 83 28.65 -11.07 -1.53
N ARG A 84 27.89 -11.34 -2.61
CA ARG A 84 27.40 -10.31 -3.53
C ARG A 84 25.98 -10.59 -4.00
N SER A 85 25.08 -9.63 -3.79
CA SER A 85 23.66 -9.73 -4.14
C SER A 85 23.22 -8.61 -5.08
N LEU A 86 22.42 -8.96 -6.09
CA LEU A 86 21.72 -8.02 -6.96
C LEU A 86 20.24 -7.98 -6.60
N ASP A 87 19.67 -6.78 -6.44
CA ASP A 87 18.23 -6.55 -6.42
C ASP A 87 17.82 -5.92 -7.75
N LEU A 88 17.11 -6.66 -8.58
CA LEU A 88 16.76 -6.27 -9.95
C LEU A 88 15.31 -5.74 -9.99
N GLY A 89 15.18 -4.46 -10.34
CA GLY A 89 13.95 -3.69 -10.14
C GLY A 89 13.79 -3.26 -8.68
N CYS A 90 14.86 -2.73 -8.08
CA CYS A 90 14.96 -2.54 -6.63
C CYS A 90 14.01 -1.48 -6.04
N GLY A 91 13.28 -0.71 -6.87
CA GLY A 91 12.32 0.28 -6.40
C GLY A 91 12.97 1.30 -5.47
N THR A 92 12.44 1.49 -4.26
CA THR A 92 13.02 2.43 -3.29
C THR A 92 14.32 1.92 -2.63
N GLY A 93 14.68 0.67 -2.90
CA GLY A 93 15.86 0.00 -2.34
C GLY A 93 15.70 -0.41 -0.88
N VAL A 94 14.45 -0.46 -0.36
CA VAL A 94 14.22 -0.81 1.05
C VAL A 94 14.60 -2.26 1.31
N TRP A 95 14.33 -3.18 0.38
CA TRP A 95 14.80 -4.57 0.51
C TRP A 95 16.32 -4.64 0.69
N VAL A 96 17.09 -3.99 -0.19
CA VAL A 96 18.56 -3.92 -0.10
C VAL A 96 19.03 -3.37 1.24
N LEU A 97 18.40 -2.31 1.76
CA LEU A 97 18.77 -1.73 3.05
C LEU A 97 18.53 -2.67 4.23
N GLU A 98 17.45 -3.45 4.19
CA GLU A 98 17.16 -4.44 5.22
C GLU A 98 18.04 -5.68 5.11
N ALA A 99 18.24 -6.19 3.89
CA ALA A 99 19.14 -7.31 3.62
C ALA A 99 20.59 -6.96 4.01
N ALA A 100 21.06 -5.74 3.75
CA ALA A 100 22.38 -5.30 4.17
C ALA A 100 22.57 -5.23 5.69
N ARG A 101 21.50 -5.08 6.47
CA ARG A 101 21.57 -5.19 7.94
C ARG A 101 21.67 -6.64 8.40
N GLU A 102 21.06 -7.55 7.65
CA GLU A 102 21.06 -8.98 7.94
C GLU A 102 22.36 -9.66 7.50
N TRP A 103 22.92 -9.27 6.35
CA TRP A 103 24.12 -9.82 5.75
C TRP A 103 25.25 -8.77 5.78
N PRO A 104 26.00 -8.68 6.90
CA PRO A 104 26.99 -7.62 7.11
C PRO A 104 28.22 -7.71 6.18
N GLU A 105 28.51 -8.90 5.66
CA GLU A 105 29.65 -9.17 4.77
C GLU A 105 29.27 -9.18 3.28
N CYS A 106 28.00 -8.92 2.94
CA CYS A 106 27.51 -8.91 1.56
C CYS A 106 27.62 -7.51 0.94
N ASP A 107 28.12 -7.43 -0.30
CA ASP A 107 27.98 -6.25 -1.15
C ASP A 107 26.68 -6.31 -1.95
N PHE A 108 26.00 -5.17 -2.10
CA PHE A 108 24.71 -5.08 -2.76
C PHE A 108 24.74 -4.13 -3.94
N VAL A 109 24.11 -4.57 -5.03
CA VAL A 109 23.77 -3.71 -6.16
C VAL A 109 22.26 -3.65 -6.27
N GLY A 110 21.69 -2.45 -6.21
CA GLY A 110 20.29 -2.23 -6.58
C GLY A 110 20.22 -1.65 -7.98
N PHE A 111 19.56 -2.36 -8.90
CA PHE A 111 19.39 -1.93 -10.29
C PHE A 111 17.93 -1.58 -10.57
N ASP A 112 17.65 -0.36 -11.00
CA ASP A 112 16.28 0.08 -11.32
C ASP A 112 16.21 0.92 -12.60
N LEU A 113 15.03 1.11 -13.15
CA LEU A 113 14.81 1.99 -14.29
C LEU A 113 15.14 3.46 -13.96
N VAL A 114 14.80 3.89 -12.74
CA VAL A 114 14.87 5.29 -12.32
C VAL A 114 15.48 5.48 -10.93
N ASP A 115 15.96 6.70 -10.67
CA ASP A 115 16.56 7.11 -9.39
C ASP A 115 15.48 7.51 -8.39
N VAL A 116 14.94 6.53 -7.66
CA VAL A 116 13.95 6.71 -6.57
C VAL A 116 14.43 6.17 -5.22
N GLN A 117 15.65 5.64 -5.16
CA GLN A 117 16.18 4.98 -3.98
C GLN A 117 16.50 5.97 -2.86
N LEU A 118 16.53 5.48 -1.62
CA LEU A 118 16.96 6.31 -0.49
C LEU A 118 18.40 6.82 -0.71
N PRO A 119 18.66 8.13 -0.57
CA PRO A 119 20.01 8.66 -0.68
C PRO A 119 20.93 8.04 0.39
N LEU A 120 21.98 7.34 -0.04
CA LEU A 120 22.90 6.62 0.86
C LEU A 120 23.53 7.50 1.94
N ARG A 121 23.68 8.80 1.68
CA ARG A 121 24.13 9.80 2.68
C ARG A 121 23.23 9.91 3.93
N LEU A 122 22.01 9.38 3.89
CA LEU A 122 21.04 9.36 5.00
C LEU A 122 21.05 8.01 5.73
N VAL A 123 21.83 7.05 5.25
CA VAL A 123 21.94 5.69 5.80
C VAL A 123 23.21 5.60 6.65
N ASP A 124 23.25 4.67 7.61
CA ASP A 124 24.47 4.40 8.36
C ASP A 124 25.64 4.09 7.42
N GLN A 125 26.79 4.73 7.69
CA GLN A 125 27.95 4.68 6.81
C GLN A 125 28.41 3.25 6.51
N LYS A 126 28.35 2.33 7.48
CA LYS A 126 28.79 0.93 7.30
C LYS A 126 27.88 0.12 6.38
N ILE A 127 26.62 0.52 6.28
CA ILE A 127 25.65 -0.07 5.35
C ILE A 127 25.82 0.59 3.98
N ALA A 128 25.91 1.92 3.95
CA ALA A 128 26.04 2.69 2.73
C ALA A 128 27.29 2.33 1.89
N GLU A 129 28.42 2.00 2.53
CA GLU A 129 29.67 1.63 1.85
C GLU A 129 29.58 0.34 1.02
N ARG A 130 28.61 -0.53 1.32
CA ARG A 130 28.40 -1.82 0.63
C ARG A 130 27.26 -1.78 -0.39
N ILE A 131 26.64 -0.63 -0.62
CA ILE A 131 25.47 -0.50 -1.51
C ILE A 131 25.82 0.37 -2.70
N SER A 132 25.55 -0.13 -3.91
CA SER A 132 25.65 0.61 -5.15
C SER A 132 24.29 0.69 -5.85
N TRP A 133 23.81 1.92 -6.08
CA TRP A 133 22.62 2.15 -6.90
C TRP A 133 23.01 2.33 -8.37
N MET A 134 22.41 1.53 -9.25
CA MET A 134 22.62 1.58 -10.68
C MET A 134 21.28 1.74 -11.40
N HIS A 135 21.29 2.46 -12.52
CA HIS A 135 20.06 2.76 -13.24
C HIS A 135 20.15 2.45 -14.73
N GLY A 136 19.23 1.64 -15.24
CA GLY A 136 19.16 1.29 -16.64
C GLY A 136 17.88 0.54 -16.99
N ASN A 137 17.65 0.35 -18.29
CA ASN A 137 16.49 -0.39 -18.77
C ASN A 137 16.93 -1.78 -19.21
N PHE A 138 16.62 -2.79 -18.40
CA PHE A 138 16.94 -4.20 -18.66
C PHE A 138 16.04 -4.83 -19.75
N LEU A 139 14.97 -4.17 -20.19
CA LEU A 139 14.11 -4.63 -21.30
C LEU A 139 14.69 -4.31 -22.69
N THR A 140 15.60 -3.33 -22.74
CA THR A 140 16.21 -2.83 -23.99
C THR A 140 17.72 -2.99 -24.06
N ASN A 141 18.40 -3.23 -22.93
CA ASN A 141 19.85 -3.36 -22.86
C ASN A 141 20.22 -4.59 -22.03
N LYS A 142 21.39 -5.18 -22.33
CA LYS A 142 22.02 -6.14 -21.41
C LYS A 142 22.26 -5.50 -20.05
N LEU A 143 22.27 -6.33 -19.01
CA LEU A 143 22.70 -5.89 -17.69
C LEU A 143 24.19 -5.53 -17.73
N PRO A 144 24.61 -4.39 -17.14
CA PRO A 144 25.99 -3.89 -17.19
C PRO A 144 26.90 -4.61 -16.17
N PHE A 145 26.79 -5.93 -16.11
CA PHE A 145 27.48 -6.81 -15.19
C PHE A 145 28.19 -7.90 -15.96
N GLU A 146 29.31 -8.35 -15.43
CA GLU A 146 30.07 -9.47 -15.97
C GLU A 146 29.30 -10.78 -15.78
N ASP A 147 29.73 -11.81 -16.50
CA ASP A 147 29.20 -13.16 -16.31
C ASP A 147 29.61 -13.67 -14.91
N ASP A 148 28.74 -14.44 -14.26
CA ASP A 148 29.01 -15.07 -12.96
C ASP A 148 29.37 -14.09 -11.81
N GLU A 149 28.88 -12.85 -11.87
CA GLU A 149 29.20 -11.78 -10.92
C GLU A 149 28.51 -11.88 -9.56
N PHE A 150 27.30 -12.45 -9.49
CA PHE A 150 26.47 -12.45 -8.28
C PHE A 150 26.23 -13.85 -7.71
N ASP A 151 26.23 -13.95 -6.38
CA ASP A 151 25.88 -15.19 -5.66
C ASP A 151 24.37 -15.33 -5.52
N HIS A 152 23.69 -14.19 -5.40
CA HIS A 152 22.27 -14.08 -5.14
C HIS A 152 21.62 -12.98 -5.99
N ILE A 153 20.45 -13.27 -6.57
CA ILE A 153 19.62 -12.28 -7.26
C ILE A 153 18.22 -12.29 -6.66
N HIS A 154 17.77 -11.13 -6.18
CA HIS A 154 16.41 -10.89 -5.74
C HIS A 154 15.65 -10.13 -6.83
N MET A 155 14.41 -10.55 -7.08
CA MET A 155 13.47 -9.87 -7.97
C MET A 155 12.11 -9.79 -7.27
N SER A 156 11.54 -8.59 -7.15
CA SER A 156 10.22 -8.44 -6.54
C SER A 156 9.33 -7.45 -7.28
N ASN A 157 8.10 -7.88 -7.58
CA ASN A 157 7.03 -7.05 -8.15
C ASN A 157 7.43 -6.32 -9.46
N ILE A 158 8.27 -6.94 -10.28
CA ILE A 158 8.66 -6.35 -11.57
C ILE A 158 7.71 -6.77 -12.69
N ALA A 159 6.93 -7.85 -12.51
CA ALA A 159 6.21 -8.48 -13.60
C ALA A 159 5.18 -7.59 -14.28
N LEU A 160 4.54 -6.68 -13.52
CA LEU A 160 3.60 -5.70 -14.05
C LEU A 160 4.28 -4.56 -14.86
N GLY A 161 5.60 -4.65 -15.07
CA GLY A 161 6.38 -3.84 -16.00
C GLY A 161 7.08 -4.63 -17.11
N VAL A 162 6.96 -5.96 -17.16
CA VAL A 162 7.68 -6.83 -18.09
C VAL A 162 6.71 -7.47 -19.10
N PRO A 163 6.85 -7.18 -20.41
CA PRO A 163 6.05 -7.85 -21.43
C PRO A 163 6.30 -9.36 -21.53
N GLU A 164 5.29 -10.13 -21.91
CA GLU A 164 5.35 -11.60 -21.94
C GLU A 164 6.50 -12.14 -22.82
N ASN A 165 6.80 -11.46 -23.93
CA ASN A 165 7.87 -11.84 -24.86
C ASN A 165 9.28 -11.43 -24.38
N LYS A 166 9.41 -10.78 -23.22
CA LYS A 166 10.70 -10.29 -22.69
C LYS A 166 11.25 -11.18 -21.57
N TRP A 167 10.44 -12.05 -20.95
CA TRP A 167 10.88 -12.93 -19.86
C TRP A 167 12.06 -13.83 -20.23
N GLY A 168 12.06 -14.39 -21.44
CA GLY A 168 13.16 -15.27 -21.86
C GLY A 168 14.51 -14.56 -21.89
N MET A 169 14.58 -13.36 -22.49
CA MET A 169 15.80 -12.54 -22.50
C MET A 169 16.19 -12.07 -21.10
N LEU A 170 15.22 -11.72 -20.27
CA LEU A 170 15.47 -11.29 -18.90
C LEU A 170 16.08 -12.43 -18.07
N PHE A 171 15.49 -13.62 -18.09
CA PHE A 171 16.02 -14.76 -17.34
C PHE A 171 17.33 -15.30 -17.92
N GLU A 172 17.58 -15.15 -19.22
CA GLU A 172 18.90 -15.42 -19.82
C GLU A 172 19.97 -14.48 -19.23
N GLU A 173 19.69 -13.18 -19.13
CA GLU A 173 20.61 -12.23 -18.50
C GLU A 173 20.79 -12.46 -16.99
N VAL A 174 19.71 -12.77 -16.27
CA VAL A 174 19.77 -13.16 -14.84
C VAL A 174 20.66 -14.40 -14.68
N THR A 175 20.47 -15.42 -15.52
CA THR A 175 21.29 -16.63 -15.49
C THR A 175 22.75 -16.34 -15.84
N ARG A 176 23.00 -15.42 -16.78
CA ARG A 176 24.36 -15.03 -17.17
C ARG A 176 25.13 -14.40 -16.01
N VAL A 177 24.53 -13.45 -15.31
CA VAL A 177 25.20 -12.69 -14.24
C VAL A 177 25.21 -13.42 -12.90
N LEU A 178 24.39 -14.44 -12.72
CA LEU A 178 24.43 -15.33 -11.56
C LEU A 178 25.59 -16.32 -11.68
N ARG A 179 26.39 -16.53 -10.64
CA ARG A 179 27.47 -17.54 -10.64
C ARG A 179 26.91 -18.96 -10.67
N PRO A 180 27.68 -19.98 -11.12
CA PRO A 180 27.27 -21.37 -11.00
C PRO A 180 27.02 -21.73 -9.53
N GLY A 181 25.90 -22.40 -9.23
CA GLY A 181 25.47 -22.67 -7.85
C GLY A 181 24.84 -21.47 -7.12
N GLY A 182 24.89 -20.27 -7.70
CA GLY A 182 24.17 -19.10 -7.20
C GLY A 182 22.65 -19.27 -7.31
N ALA A 183 21.90 -18.48 -6.53
CA ALA A 183 20.45 -18.56 -6.43
C ALA A 183 19.74 -17.28 -6.88
N VAL A 184 18.55 -17.46 -7.44
CA VAL A 184 17.60 -16.38 -7.70
C VAL A 184 16.30 -16.65 -6.94
N GLU A 185 15.77 -15.61 -6.31
CA GLU A 185 14.44 -15.61 -5.71
C GLU A 185 13.56 -14.55 -6.36
N VAL A 186 12.31 -14.93 -6.63
CA VAL A 186 11.33 -14.09 -7.30
C VAL A 186 10.07 -14.03 -6.45
N TRP A 187 9.63 -12.83 -6.09
CA TRP A 187 8.35 -12.56 -5.43
C TRP A 187 7.47 -11.76 -6.37
N GLU A 188 6.29 -12.28 -6.73
CA GLU A 188 5.39 -11.58 -7.65
C GLU A 188 3.94 -11.61 -7.20
N ASP A 189 3.26 -10.51 -7.49
CA ASP A 189 1.86 -10.27 -7.22
C ASP A 189 1.05 -10.21 -8.52
N ASP A 190 -0.19 -10.71 -8.49
CA ASP A 190 -1.12 -10.54 -9.60
C ASP A 190 -1.67 -9.11 -9.68
N GLY A 191 -1.85 -8.62 -10.91
CA GLY A 191 -2.54 -7.37 -11.21
C GLY A 191 -4.05 -7.52 -11.05
N ILE A 192 -4.54 -7.33 -9.84
CA ILE A 192 -5.96 -7.45 -9.48
C ILE A 192 -6.61 -6.07 -9.41
N PHE A 193 -7.82 -5.95 -9.98
CA PHE A 193 -8.73 -4.85 -9.71
C PHE A 193 -9.72 -5.31 -8.63
N PRO A 194 -9.58 -4.89 -7.36
CA PRO A 194 -10.52 -5.31 -6.33
C PRO A 194 -11.94 -4.86 -6.67
N GLN A 195 -12.89 -5.79 -6.65
CA GLN A 195 -14.29 -5.49 -6.95
C GLN A 195 -15.10 -5.41 -5.65
N LEU A 196 -15.90 -4.35 -5.54
CA LEU A 196 -16.90 -4.24 -4.47
C LEU A 196 -18.24 -4.74 -4.99
N PRO A 197 -18.91 -5.66 -4.27
CA PRO A 197 -20.16 -6.22 -4.75
C PRO A 197 -21.29 -5.20 -4.69
N LYS A 198 -22.27 -5.31 -5.61
CA LYS A 198 -23.40 -4.36 -5.70
C LYS A 198 -24.18 -4.21 -4.40
N TRP A 199 -24.31 -5.28 -3.61
CA TRP A 199 -25.00 -5.22 -2.32
C TRP A 199 -24.29 -4.28 -1.32
N PHE A 200 -22.97 -4.08 -1.46
CA PHE A 200 -22.19 -3.15 -0.64
C PHE A 200 -22.32 -1.71 -1.13
N THR A 201 -22.22 -1.51 -2.45
CA THR A 201 -22.15 -0.19 -3.05
C THR A 201 -23.52 0.45 -3.28
N SER A 202 -24.58 -0.33 -3.51
CA SER A 202 -25.93 0.19 -3.74
C SER A 202 -26.48 1.00 -2.56
N PRO A 203 -26.34 0.57 -1.29
CA PRO A 203 -26.72 1.37 -0.13
C PRO A 203 -25.99 2.72 -0.07
N LEU A 204 -24.69 2.76 -0.38
CA LEU A 204 -23.89 4.00 -0.42
C LEU A 204 -24.41 5.02 -1.45
N ARG A 205 -25.25 4.57 -2.39
CA ARG A 205 -25.73 5.33 -3.54
C ARG A 205 -27.21 5.64 -3.49
N ALA A 206 -27.95 4.97 -2.61
CA ALA A 206 -29.38 5.20 -2.44
C ALA A 206 -29.58 6.64 -1.94
N ARG A 207 -29.88 7.59 -2.83
CA ARG A 207 -30.27 8.95 -2.42
C ARG A 207 -31.56 8.89 -1.61
N THR A 208 -31.67 9.74 -0.61
CA THR A 208 -32.94 10.08 0.03
C THR A 208 -33.95 10.44 -1.06
N ARG A 209 -34.97 9.62 -1.29
CA ARG A 209 -36.16 10.10 -1.99
C ARG A 209 -36.67 11.26 -1.14
N ARG A 210 -36.67 12.48 -1.68
CA ARG A 210 -37.44 13.56 -1.07
C ARG A 210 -38.86 13.04 -0.93
N SER A 211 -39.30 12.77 0.30
CA SER A 211 -40.70 12.50 0.57
C SER A 211 -41.50 13.63 -0.09
N PRO A 212 -42.49 13.34 -0.96
CA PRO A 212 -43.40 14.38 -1.40
C PRO A 212 -44.13 14.86 -0.15
N SER A 213 -43.65 15.98 0.38
CA SER A 213 -44.27 16.72 1.46
C SER A 213 -45.57 17.32 0.92
N VAL A 214 -46.61 16.49 0.85
CA VAL A 214 -48.01 16.90 0.79
C VAL A 214 -48.73 16.00 1.77
N GLN A 215 -49.16 16.57 2.88
CA GLN A 215 -50.03 15.93 3.85
C GLN A 215 -51.29 15.46 3.11
N LEU A 216 -51.44 14.14 2.94
CA LEU A 216 -52.72 13.55 2.57
C LEU A 216 -53.41 13.08 3.86
N PRO A 217 -54.72 13.36 4.06
CA PRO A 217 -55.45 12.97 5.25
C PRO A 217 -55.41 11.46 5.52
N GLU A 218 -55.46 11.12 6.80
CA GLU A 218 -55.17 9.84 7.46
C GLU A 218 -56.13 8.66 7.14
N ALA A 219 -56.83 8.70 6.00
CA ALA A 219 -57.86 7.71 5.65
C ALA A 219 -57.42 6.64 4.63
N VAL A 220 -56.15 6.58 4.22
CA VAL A 220 -55.62 5.53 3.34
C VAL A 220 -54.33 4.93 3.90
N ARG A 221 -54.40 4.39 5.12
CA ARG A 221 -53.41 3.41 5.61
C ARG A 221 -53.93 2.00 5.36
N GLN A 222 -54.02 1.60 4.09
CA GLN A 222 -53.90 0.18 3.75
C GLN A 222 -52.47 -0.02 3.27
N ALA A 223 -51.69 -0.78 4.05
CA ALA A 223 -50.36 -1.19 3.65
C ALA A 223 -50.47 -1.98 2.34
N PRO A 224 -49.74 -1.63 1.27
CA PRO A 224 -49.63 -2.53 0.14
C PRO A 224 -48.78 -3.71 0.59
N THR A 225 -49.41 -4.88 0.65
CA THR A 225 -48.72 -6.17 0.67
C THR A 225 -47.75 -6.20 -0.52
N PRO A 226 -46.49 -6.64 -0.37
CA PRO A 226 -45.59 -6.78 -1.51
C PRO A 226 -46.15 -7.88 -2.41
N THR A 227 -46.83 -7.48 -3.48
CA THR A 227 -47.18 -8.37 -4.58
C THR A 227 -45.91 -8.57 -5.40
N PRO A 228 -45.55 -9.81 -5.79
CA PRO A 228 -44.45 -10.04 -6.70
C PRO A 228 -44.81 -9.36 -8.02
N ARG A 229 -44.00 -8.41 -8.47
CA ARG A 229 -44.12 -7.87 -9.82
C ARG A 229 -43.75 -8.98 -10.80
N GLN A 230 -44.77 -9.63 -11.35
CA GLN A 230 -44.67 -10.36 -12.60
C GLN A 230 -44.73 -9.34 -13.73
N GLY A 231 -43.74 -9.39 -14.63
CA GLY A 231 -43.79 -8.81 -15.97
C GLY A 231 -43.53 -7.31 -16.02
N ASP A 232 -42.26 -6.91 -15.90
CA ASP A 232 -41.72 -5.81 -16.70
C ASP A 232 -40.60 -6.42 -17.55
N GLU A 233 -40.70 -6.17 -18.84
CA GLU A 233 -40.07 -6.90 -19.94
C GLU A 233 -38.54 -6.80 -19.95
N GLU A 234 -37.95 -7.87 -20.51
CA GLU A 234 -36.54 -8.08 -20.81
C GLU A 234 -35.92 -6.88 -21.55
N HIS A 235 -35.21 -6.02 -20.83
CA HIS A 235 -34.01 -5.35 -21.31
C HIS A 235 -32.85 -5.76 -20.40
N ASP A 236 -32.36 -6.97 -20.67
CA ASP A 236 -31.01 -7.41 -20.35
C ASP A 236 -30.01 -6.35 -20.86
N HIS A 237 -29.24 -5.73 -19.97
CA HIS A 237 -27.88 -5.18 -20.19
C HIS A 237 -27.41 -4.41 -18.95
N ASN A 238 -26.86 -5.12 -17.96
CA ASN A 238 -25.42 -5.13 -17.67
C ASN A 238 -25.19 -5.60 -16.21
N ASP A 239 -24.81 -6.87 -16.05
CA ASP A 239 -24.35 -7.48 -14.79
C ASP A 239 -23.05 -6.87 -14.24
N ASN A 240 -22.59 -5.76 -14.83
CA ASN A 240 -21.41 -5.03 -14.38
C ASN A 240 -21.56 -4.44 -12.99
N HIS A 241 -20.55 -4.64 -12.13
CA HIS A 241 -20.39 -3.83 -10.94
C HIS A 241 -20.14 -2.37 -11.29
N ASP A 242 -20.22 -1.58 -10.24
CA ASP A 242 -20.27 -0.15 -10.29
C ASP A 242 -19.01 0.58 -10.80
N HIS A 243 -17.89 -0.13 -10.85
CA HIS A 243 -16.58 0.39 -11.26
C HIS A 243 -16.05 -0.32 -12.52
N ALA A 244 -16.95 -0.96 -13.28
CA ALA A 244 -16.57 -1.79 -14.42
C ALA A 244 -15.85 -1.05 -15.55
N LEU A 245 -16.13 0.24 -15.77
CA LEU A 245 -15.34 1.03 -16.72
C LEU A 245 -13.88 1.11 -16.28
N LEU A 246 -13.63 1.43 -15.01
CA LEU A 246 -12.27 1.53 -14.46
C LEU A 246 -11.54 0.19 -14.52
N GLU A 247 -12.22 -0.90 -14.18
CA GLU A 247 -11.66 -2.24 -14.33
C GLU A 247 -11.30 -2.56 -15.78
N SER A 248 -12.22 -2.26 -16.71
CA SER A 248 -12.00 -2.49 -18.13
C SER A 248 -10.82 -1.67 -18.66
N LEU A 249 -10.62 -0.45 -18.16
CA LEU A 249 -9.46 0.40 -18.47
C LEU A 249 -8.18 -0.17 -17.84
N TYR A 250 -8.22 -0.55 -16.57
CA TYR A 250 -7.10 -1.16 -15.85
C TYR A 250 -6.58 -2.39 -16.58
N HIS A 251 -7.44 -3.33 -16.99
CA HIS A 251 -7.01 -4.48 -17.78
C HIS A 251 -6.55 -4.12 -19.19
N SER A 252 -7.10 -3.05 -19.80
CA SER A 252 -6.63 -2.51 -21.09
C SER A 252 -5.17 -2.10 -21.02
N VAL A 253 -4.78 -1.43 -19.93
CA VAL A 253 -3.43 -0.91 -19.73
C VAL A 253 -2.41 -2.02 -19.95
N PHE A 254 -2.55 -3.13 -19.22
CA PHE A 254 -1.60 -4.25 -19.31
C PHE A 254 -1.72 -5.02 -20.62
N ARG A 255 -2.95 -5.26 -21.11
CA ARG A 255 -3.18 -5.98 -22.36
C ARG A 255 -2.50 -5.29 -23.55
N ASN A 256 -2.66 -3.98 -23.69
CA ASN A 256 -2.08 -3.20 -24.80
C ASN A 256 -0.56 -3.06 -24.69
N ARG A 257 -0.01 -3.28 -23.50
CA ARG A 257 1.43 -3.31 -23.21
C ARG A 257 2.04 -4.72 -23.32
N PHE A 258 1.23 -5.71 -23.70
CA PHE A 258 1.62 -7.12 -23.76
C PHE A 258 2.13 -7.67 -22.42
N ILE A 259 1.56 -7.19 -21.31
CA ILE A 259 1.90 -7.59 -19.95
C ILE A 259 0.80 -8.50 -19.41
N ASN A 260 1.20 -9.64 -18.83
CA ASN A 260 0.28 -10.56 -18.17
C ASN A 260 -0.05 -10.07 -16.76
N THR A 261 -1.34 -9.98 -16.42
CA THR A 261 -1.77 -9.58 -15.06
C THR A 261 -1.78 -10.75 -14.07
N LYS A 262 -1.40 -11.96 -14.47
CA LYS A 262 -1.32 -13.16 -13.63
C LYS A 262 0.09 -13.80 -13.63
N PRO A 263 1.14 -13.05 -13.25
CA PRO A 263 2.49 -13.59 -13.19
C PRO A 263 2.62 -14.83 -12.30
N THR A 264 1.81 -14.95 -11.24
CA THR A 264 1.83 -16.12 -10.34
C THR A 264 1.50 -17.44 -11.04
N ALA A 265 0.76 -17.40 -12.15
CA ALA A 265 0.42 -18.55 -12.96
C ALA A 265 1.41 -18.80 -14.11
N VAL A 266 1.97 -17.74 -14.68
CA VAL A 266 2.75 -17.83 -15.93
C VAL A 266 4.25 -17.98 -15.68
N LEU A 267 4.80 -17.26 -14.68
CA LEU A 267 6.24 -17.26 -14.41
C LEU A 267 6.85 -18.62 -14.12
N PRO A 268 6.20 -19.57 -13.41
CA PRO A 268 6.78 -20.89 -13.19
C PRO A 268 7.26 -21.58 -14.48
N SER A 269 6.53 -21.42 -15.59
CA SER A 269 6.89 -22.05 -16.88
C SER A 269 8.15 -21.44 -17.50
N TYR A 270 8.28 -20.11 -17.47
CA TYR A 270 9.49 -19.44 -17.92
C TYR A 270 10.67 -19.79 -17.00
N PHE A 271 10.45 -19.70 -15.69
CA PHE A 271 11.47 -19.90 -14.67
C PHE A 271 12.11 -21.29 -14.74
N GLN A 272 11.29 -22.33 -14.96
CA GLN A 272 11.75 -23.72 -15.13
C GLN A 272 12.66 -23.98 -16.34
N THR A 273 12.64 -23.09 -17.33
CA THR A 273 13.48 -23.23 -18.51
C THR A 273 14.94 -22.84 -18.22
N TYR A 274 15.17 -21.92 -17.28
CA TYR A 274 16.48 -21.30 -17.04
C TYR A 274 17.17 -21.79 -15.77
N PHE A 275 16.41 -22.17 -14.74
CA PHE A 275 16.96 -22.54 -13.43
C PHE A 275 16.78 -24.04 -13.11
N ARG A 276 17.54 -24.53 -12.12
CA ARG A 276 17.49 -25.89 -11.60
C ARG A 276 17.19 -25.87 -10.10
N GLN A 277 16.87 -27.05 -9.54
CA GLN A 277 16.53 -27.21 -8.12
C GLN A 277 15.46 -26.19 -7.68
N ILE A 278 14.38 -26.12 -8.47
CA ILE A 278 13.39 -25.05 -8.34
C ILE A 278 12.42 -25.38 -7.22
N THR A 279 12.22 -24.44 -6.30
CA THR A 279 11.11 -24.47 -5.35
C THR A 279 10.01 -23.54 -5.83
N LEU A 280 8.86 -24.12 -6.15
CA LEU A 280 7.66 -23.36 -6.47
C LEU A 280 6.84 -23.11 -5.19
N GLY A 281 6.74 -21.85 -4.79
CA GLY A 281 5.80 -21.40 -3.75
C GLY A 281 4.36 -21.80 -4.09
N PRO A 282 3.46 -22.09 -3.13
CA PRO A 282 2.04 -22.16 -3.42
C PRO A 282 1.52 -20.78 -3.86
N VAL A 283 0.38 -20.76 -4.55
CA VAL A 283 -0.33 -19.51 -4.80
C VAL A 283 -1.04 -19.10 -3.50
N ILE A 284 -0.71 -17.92 -3.00
CA ILE A 284 -1.25 -17.37 -1.76
C ILE A 284 -2.27 -16.29 -2.12
N THR A 285 -3.51 -16.51 -1.71
CA THR A 285 -4.63 -15.63 -2.00
C THR A 285 -5.16 -15.01 -0.71
N PHE A 286 -5.22 -13.67 -0.67
CA PHE A 286 -5.84 -12.90 0.39
C PHE A 286 -7.25 -12.48 -0.05
N PRO A 287 -8.30 -12.92 0.65
CA PRO A 287 -9.66 -12.51 0.36
C PRO A 287 -9.95 -11.08 0.84
N MET A 288 -11.06 -10.53 0.36
CA MET A 288 -11.58 -9.23 0.78
C MET A 288 -11.76 -9.18 2.32
N PRO A 289 -11.34 -8.10 3.00
CA PRO A 289 -11.55 -7.95 4.45
C PRO A 289 -13.03 -8.01 4.80
N PRO A 290 -13.39 -8.48 6.01
CA PRO A 290 -14.77 -8.45 6.46
C PRO A 290 -15.29 -7.01 6.50
N LEU A 291 -16.61 -6.85 6.37
CA LEU A 291 -17.23 -5.55 6.58
C LEU A 291 -16.92 -5.05 7.99
N ALA A 292 -16.42 -3.82 8.07
CA ALA A 292 -16.33 -3.13 9.34
C ALA A 292 -17.71 -3.03 10.01
N ALA A 293 -17.72 -3.21 11.33
CA ALA A 293 -18.89 -2.84 12.12
C ALA A 293 -19.14 -1.34 11.94
N PHE A 294 -20.39 -0.92 11.86
CA PHE A 294 -20.73 0.50 11.85
C PHE A 294 -20.29 1.17 13.15
N GLN A 295 -19.74 2.38 13.07
CA GLN A 295 -19.46 3.18 14.26
C GLN A 295 -20.73 3.38 15.09
N PRO A 296 -20.63 3.47 16.42
CA PRO A 296 -21.75 3.87 17.26
C PRO A 296 -22.24 5.25 16.81
N LEU A 297 -23.56 5.44 16.75
CA LEU A 297 -24.15 6.75 16.49
C LEU A 297 -23.75 7.71 17.63
N PRO A 298 -23.39 8.97 17.33
CA PRO A 298 -23.16 9.98 18.36
C PRO A 298 -24.39 10.12 19.25
N GLN A 299 -24.21 10.16 20.57
CA GLN A 299 -25.30 10.45 21.49
C GLN A 299 -25.78 11.88 21.22
N GLN A 300 -27.05 12.03 20.84
CA GLN A 300 -27.67 13.34 20.78
C GLN A 300 -27.66 13.94 22.19
N ALA A 301 -27.07 15.11 22.35
CA ALA A 301 -27.24 15.87 23.58
C ALA A 301 -28.74 16.09 23.79
N LEU A 302 -29.28 15.53 24.87
CA LEU A 302 -30.68 15.73 25.25
C LEU A 302 -30.91 17.25 25.41
N PRO A 303 -32.04 17.82 24.95
CA PRO A 303 -32.30 19.26 25.05
C PRO A 303 -32.41 19.83 26.47
N ASN A 304 -32.10 19.07 27.52
CA ASN A 304 -32.36 19.45 28.91
C ASN A 304 -31.13 19.74 29.78
N ASP A 305 -29.91 19.71 29.27
CA ASP A 305 -28.71 20.09 30.06
C ASP A 305 -28.31 21.58 29.92
N ILE A 306 -29.28 22.47 29.65
CA ILE A 306 -29.05 23.93 29.73
C ILE A 306 -29.47 24.51 31.10
N SER A 307 -29.98 23.71 32.03
CA SER A 307 -30.47 24.22 33.33
C SER A 307 -29.54 23.99 34.52
N ALA A 308 -28.22 24.08 34.36
CA ALA A 308 -27.29 23.98 35.50
C ALA A 308 -26.01 24.85 35.40
N SER A 309 -26.03 25.97 34.67
CA SER A 309 -24.86 26.87 34.60
C SER A 309 -25.18 28.37 34.63
N LEU A 310 -26.39 28.74 35.05
CA LEU A 310 -26.70 30.12 35.43
C LEU A 310 -26.95 30.15 36.94
N LEU A 311 -25.89 30.31 37.73
CA LEU A 311 -25.84 30.91 39.06
C LEU A 311 -24.43 30.67 39.64
N ASP A 312 -23.50 31.59 39.40
CA ASP A 312 -22.69 32.28 40.44
C ASP A 312 -21.55 33.10 39.80
N PRO A 313 -21.63 34.44 39.76
CA PRO A 313 -20.56 35.29 39.26
C PRO A 313 -19.64 35.70 40.41
N ARG A 314 -18.85 34.78 40.95
CA ARG A 314 -17.76 35.11 41.90
C ARG A 314 -16.87 33.90 42.20
N THR A 315 -15.92 33.63 41.31
CA THR A 315 -14.58 33.10 41.64
C THR A 315 -13.76 33.01 40.37
N SER A 316 -13.17 34.14 39.99
CA SER A 316 -12.05 34.20 39.08
C SER A 316 -10.82 33.58 39.75
N PHE A 317 -10.34 32.41 39.31
CA PHE A 317 -8.95 32.00 39.56
C PHE A 317 -8.37 31.17 38.41
N SER A 318 -7.42 31.80 37.73
CA SER A 318 -6.05 31.31 37.49
C SER A 318 -5.84 30.14 36.54
N LEU A 319 -5.56 30.52 35.29
CA LEU A 319 -4.61 29.83 34.42
C LEU A 319 -3.18 30.18 34.84
N SER A 320 -2.44 29.20 35.36
CA SER A 320 -0.97 29.05 35.39
C SER A 320 -0.65 27.80 36.23
N SER A 321 0.32 26.94 35.98
CA SER A 321 1.53 27.00 35.15
C SER A 321 2.17 25.61 35.11
N ALA A 322 2.84 25.27 34.00
CA ALA A 322 4.01 24.40 34.02
C ALA A 322 4.91 24.79 32.85
N LEU A 323 5.96 25.56 33.15
CA LEU A 323 7.35 25.33 32.74
C LEU A 323 8.13 26.64 32.96
N SER A 324 8.94 26.62 34.02
CA SER A 324 9.97 27.61 34.33
C SER A 324 11.28 27.19 33.66
N SER A 325 11.97 28.13 33.01
CA SER A 325 13.44 28.34 33.10
C SER A 325 13.91 29.46 32.15
N PRO A 326 15.04 30.14 32.42
CA PRO A 326 15.02 31.59 32.58
C PRO A 326 15.81 32.42 31.54
N GLY A 327 15.33 33.66 31.37
CA GLY A 327 16.14 34.89 31.32
C GLY A 327 16.91 35.25 30.04
N LEU A 328 16.49 36.31 29.33
CA LEU A 328 17.00 37.69 29.49
C LEU A 328 16.58 38.63 28.32
N SER A 329 15.87 39.70 28.70
CA SER A 329 16.01 41.11 28.25
C SER A 329 15.62 41.61 26.83
N ARG A 330 14.47 42.31 26.79
CA ARG A 330 14.15 43.66 26.21
C ARG A 330 14.58 44.05 24.78
N ASN A 331 13.62 44.39 23.91
CA ASN A 331 13.02 45.74 23.69
C ASN A 331 11.98 45.76 22.53
N PRO A 332 11.15 46.83 22.37
CA PRO A 332 9.86 46.78 21.67
C PRO A 332 9.84 47.43 20.27
N SER A 333 8.67 47.29 19.63
CA SER A 333 8.10 48.05 18.49
C SER A 333 8.30 47.50 17.08
N THR A 334 7.20 47.07 16.45
CA THR A 334 6.57 47.68 15.25
C THR A 334 5.61 46.67 14.59
N SER A 335 4.33 47.04 14.44
CA SER A 335 3.37 46.42 13.51
C SER A 335 3.78 46.76 12.05
N PRO A 336 3.40 46.03 10.98
CA PRO A 336 1.99 45.86 10.59
C PRO A 336 1.58 44.65 9.70
N ARG A 337 0.25 44.56 9.47
CA ARG A 337 -0.50 44.03 8.29
C ARG A 337 -0.72 42.52 8.11
N LEU A 338 -1.99 42.14 8.14
CA LEU A 338 -2.61 40.93 7.60
C LEU A 338 -2.87 41.06 6.08
N PRO A 339 -2.75 39.96 5.31
CA PRO A 339 -3.53 39.71 4.10
C PRO A 339 -4.53 38.54 4.30
N PRO A 340 -5.47 38.32 3.36
CA PRO A 340 -6.75 37.68 3.63
C PRO A 340 -6.73 36.14 3.55
N SER A 341 -7.80 35.57 4.11
CA SER A 341 -8.17 34.16 4.16
C SER A 341 -8.23 33.47 2.79
N GLU A 342 -7.47 32.39 2.64
CA GLU A 342 -7.75 31.32 1.68
C GLU A 342 -8.10 30.01 2.42
N SER A 343 -9.17 29.40 1.95
CA SER A 343 -9.77 28.15 2.39
C SER A 343 -8.84 26.96 2.17
N ILE A 344 -8.43 26.32 3.25
CA ILE A 344 -7.66 25.06 3.23
C ILE A 344 -8.63 23.89 3.09
N ALA A 345 -8.57 23.21 1.95
CA ALA A 345 -9.03 21.83 1.81
C ALA A 345 -8.09 20.94 2.63
N GLY A 346 -8.64 20.28 3.66
CA GLY A 346 -7.86 19.44 4.57
C GLY A 346 -7.53 18.09 3.93
N GLU A 347 -6.30 17.93 3.44
CA GLU A 347 -5.67 16.62 3.27
C GLU A 347 -5.31 16.06 4.65
N TRP A 348 -5.82 14.86 4.96
CA TRP A 348 -5.43 14.12 6.15
C TRP A 348 -4.02 13.53 5.96
N ASN A 349 -3.00 14.30 6.33
CA ASN A 349 -1.63 13.81 6.44
C ASN A 349 -1.50 12.88 7.67
N LEU A 350 -1.37 11.57 7.43
CA LEU A 350 -0.92 10.63 8.45
C LEU A 350 0.59 10.82 8.71
N PRO A 351 1.08 10.67 9.95
CA PRO A 351 2.49 10.80 10.27
C PRO A 351 3.34 9.68 9.63
N THR A 352 4.50 10.08 9.10
CA THR A 352 5.53 9.30 8.42
C THR A 352 6.07 8.14 9.27
N ILE A 353 6.23 6.95 8.68
CA ILE A 353 6.86 5.77 9.31
C ILE A 353 8.40 5.89 9.39
N PHE A 354 9.00 6.86 8.70
CA PHE A 354 10.44 7.07 8.60
C PHE A 354 10.90 8.42 9.21
N GLY A 355 11.52 8.36 10.40
CA GLY A 355 12.27 9.44 11.10
C GLY A 355 11.70 9.76 12.51
N GLU A 356 12.42 9.79 13.64
CA GLU A 356 13.85 9.87 13.95
C GLU A 356 14.19 9.10 15.25
N SER A 357 15.36 8.45 15.29
CA SER A 357 16.11 8.21 16.52
C SER A 357 17.26 9.21 16.59
N SER A 358 17.17 10.21 17.47
CA SER A 358 18.26 11.16 17.69
C SER A 358 19.20 10.65 18.79
N SER A 359 20.41 10.26 18.38
CA SER A 359 21.55 10.01 19.27
C SER A 359 22.36 11.29 19.46
N GLY A 360 22.38 11.84 20.68
CA GLY A 360 23.34 12.87 21.09
C GLY A 360 24.57 12.22 21.74
N ARG A 361 25.74 12.32 21.09
CA ARG A 361 27.06 11.98 21.66
C ARG A 361 27.62 13.18 22.44
N SER A 362 28.15 12.96 23.65
CA SER A 362 29.45 13.54 24.06
C SER A 362 29.98 12.99 25.39
N ARG A 363 31.12 12.30 25.28
CA ARG A 363 32.35 12.37 26.09
C ARG A 363 32.26 12.49 27.62
N SER A 364 32.71 11.43 28.29
CA SER A 364 33.23 11.43 29.67
C SER A 364 34.70 11.89 29.75
N PRO A 365 35.12 12.46 30.88
CA PRO A 365 36.46 12.30 31.41
C PRO A 365 36.46 11.48 32.70
N SER A 366 37.68 11.14 33.12
CA SER A 366 38.14 10.08 34.00
C SER A 366 37.88 10.20 35.51
N SER A 367 38.07 9.01 36.14
CA SER A 367 38.76 8.70 37.42
C SER A 367 37.99 8.50 38.73
N SER A 368 38.31 7.34 39.32
CA SER A 368 38.50 6.94 40.72
C SER A 368 37.30 6.65 41.65
N ASP A 369 37.31 5.38 42.07
CA ASP A 369 37.20 4.86 43.44
C ASP A 369 35.87 4.70 44.19
N SER A 370 35.75 3.45 44.69
CA SER A 370 35.31 3.03 46.03
C SER A 370 33.85 2.62 46.29
N SER A 371 33.71 1.31 46.53
CA SER A 371 33.08 0.64 47.69
C SER A 371 31.60 0.84 48.07
N SER A 372 31.01 -0.31 48.42
CA SER A 372 30.09 -0.60 49.55
C SER A 372 28.57 -0.71 49.30
N SER A 373 28.12 -1.98 49.38
CA SER A 373 27.08 -2.55 50.25
C SER A 373 25.83 -1.77 50.68
N ALA A 374 24.68 -2.40 50.39
CA ALA A 374 23.50 -2.64 51.25
C ALA A 374 22.79 -1.47 51.96
N SER A 375 21.47 -1.31 51.70
CA SER A 375 20.40 -1.76 52.63
C SER A 375 18.98 -1.24 52.28
N HIS A 376 18.02 -2.12 52.56
CA HIS A 376 16.56 -2.00 52.74
C HIS A 376 15.91 -0.62 52.95
N ALA A 377 14.70 -0.45 52.36
CA ALA A 377 13.47 -0.21 53.13
C ALA A 377 12.19 -0.40 52.29
N THR A 378 11.35 -1.33 52.76
CA THR A 378 9.91 -1.47 52.48
C THR A 378 9.12 -0.21 52.84
N TRP A 379 7.90 0.01 52.28
CA TRP A 379 6.64 0.16 53.04
C TRP A 379 5.40 0.40 52.14
N ARG A 380 4.40 -0.47 52.37
CA ARG A 380 2.92 -0.29 52.35
C ARG A 380 2.15 0.03 51.05
N ARG A 381 1.43 -1.02 50.63
CA ARG A 381 0.07 -1.00 50.05
C ARG A 381 -0.92 -0.24 50.94
N GLY A 382 -1.66 0.70 50.35
CA GLY A 382 -2.96 1.14 50.82
C GLY A 382 -4.06 0.40 50.05
N SER A 383 -4.94 -0.27 50.79
CA SER A 383 -6.16 -0.92 50.27
C SER A 383 -7.25 0.14 50.12
N VAL A 384 -7.87 0.25 48.94
CA VAL A 384 -9.16 0.93 48.76
C VAL A 384 -10.15 -0.08 48.23
N VAL A 385 -11.21 -0.24 49.00
CA VAL A 385 -12.35 -1.14 48.82
C VAL A 385 -13.01 -0.88 47.47
N THR A 386 -13.07 -1.90 46.61
CA THR A 386 -13.81 -1.88 45.35
C THR A 386 -15.22 -2.39 45.62
N LEU A 387 -16.22 -1.50 45.48
CA LEU A 387 -17.62 -1.90 45.39
C LEU A 387 -17.82 -2.65 44.07
N GLN A 388 -18.22 -3.91 44.15
CA GLN A 388 -18.72 -4.69 43.03
C GLN A 388 -19.96 -4.00 42.44
N ALA A 389 -19.84 -3.58 41.19
CA ALA A 389 -20.98 -3.38 40.31
C ALA A 389 -20.83 -4.37 39.16
N ASP A 390 -21.73 -5.35 39.11
CA ASP A 390 -21.86 -6.32 38.03
C ASP A 390 -22.18 -5.61 36.70
N GLY A 391 -21.13 -5.20 35.99
CA GLY A 391 -21.20 -4.74 34.61
C GLY A 391 -20.76 -5.86 33.68
N ARG A 392 -21.70 -6.67 33.20
CA ARG A 392 -21.46 -7.58 32.07
C ARG A 392 -20.89 -6.76 30.90
N SER A 393 -19.61 -6.95 30.61
CA SER A 393 -19.00 -6.52 29.34
C SER A 393 -19.69 -7.30 28.22
N MET A 394 -20.68 -6.68 27.57
CA MET A 394 -21.22 -7.17 26.31
C MET A 394 -20.17 -6.89 25.24
N GLN A 395 -19.29 -7.85 25.00
CA GLN A 395 -18.65 -7.96 23.68
C GLN A 395 -19.79 -8.06 22.65
N PRO A 396 -19.78 -7.27 21.57
CA PRO A 396 -20.72 -7.48 20.48
C PRO A 396 -20.40 -8.84 19.85
N GLN A 397 -21.21 -9.85 20.18
CA GLN A 397 -21.20 -11.13 19.48
C GLN A 397 -21.56 -10.85 18.02
N GLN A 398 -20.63 -11.14 17.10
CA GLN A 398 -20.98 -11.20 15.69
C GLN A 398 -22.00 -12.32 15.49
N PRO A 399 -23.11 -12.10 14.76
CA PRO A 399 -24.04 -13.18 14.44
C PRO A 399 -23.30 -14.20 13.56
N GLY A 400 -23.45 -15.48 13.90
CA GLY A 400 -22.71 -16.60 13.32
C GLY A 400 -22.66 -16.56 11.79
N GLY A 401 -21.51 -16.12 11.27
CA GLY A 401 -21.12 -16.31 9.88
C GLY A 401 -20.27 -17.58 9.76
N ALA A 402 -20.31 -18.22 8.59
CA ALA A 402 -19.38 -19.29 8.24
C ALA A 402 -17.93 -18.88 8.54
N PRO A 403 -17.02 -19.83 8.88
CA PRO A 403 -15.61 -19.51 9.06
C PRO A 403 -15.09 -18.82 7.80
N MET A 404 -14.60 -17.59 7.97
CA MET A 404 -14.05 -16.77 6.90
C MET A 404 -12.57 -17.12 6.74
N ASP A 405 -12.13 -17.43 5.53
CA ASP A 405 -10.73 -17.73 5.29
C ASP A 405 -9.91 -16.43 5.35
N ARG A 406 -8.74 -16.48 6.00
CA ARG A 406 -7.82 -15.33 6.11
C ARG A 406 -6.73 -15.36 5.05
N VAL A 407 -6.34 -16.57 4.66
CA VAL A 407 -5.36 -16.83 3.61
C VAL A 407 -5.80 -18.15 2.97
N ILE A 408 -5.97 -18.14 1.65
CA ILE A 408 -6.26 -19.34 0.86
C ILE A 408 -4.96 -19.72 0.16
N VAL A 409 -4.50 -20.95 0.40
CA VAL A 409 -3.23 -21.45 -0.12
C VAL A 409 -3.53 -22.60 -1.08
N ASP A 410 -3.18 -22.43 -2.35
CA ASP A 410 -3.25 -23.52 -3.31
C ASP A 410 -2.04 -24.46 -3.12
N ARG A 411 -2.30 -25.68 -2.65
CA ARG A 411 -1.27 -26.64 -2.24
C ARG A 411 -0.89 -27.64 -3.33
N THR A 412 -1.35 -27.46 -4.57
CA THR A 412 -1.05 -28.39 -5.68
C THR A 412 0.44 -28.57 -5.92
N ASP A 413 1.23 -27.51 -5.68
CA ASP A 413 2.67 -27.46 -5.96
C ASP A 413 3.51 -27.47 -4.67
N LEU A 414 2.95 -27.95 -3.54
CA LEU A 414 3.64 -27.89 -2.26
C LEU A 414 4.77 -28.92 -2.19
N GLU A 415 6.01 -28.46 -2.32
CA GLU A 415 7.17 -29.25 -1.92
C GLU A 415 7.32 -29.25 -0.39
N ASN A 416 7.84 -30.34 0.18
CA ASN A 416 8.08 -30.47 1.63
C ASN A 416 9.30 -29.63 2.07
N ASN A 417 9.28 -28.31 1.82
CA ASN A 417 10.32 -27.39 2.27
C ASN A 417 9.96 -26.82 3.66
N PRO A 418 10.78 -27.06 4.71
CA PRO A 418 10.53 -26.56 6.06
C PRO A 418 10.39 -25.03 6.16
N ALA A 419 11.17 -24.26 5.40
CA ALA A 419 11.11 -22.80 5.41
C ALA A 419 9.77 -22.30 4.85
N GLN A 420 9.32 -22.90 3.75
CA GLN A 420 8.00 -22.65 3.14
C GLN A 420 6.86 -23.00 4.09
N MET A 421 6.95 -24.14 4.80
CA MET A 421 5.95 -24.54 5.80
C MET A 421 5.90 -23.59 7.00
N LYS A 422 7.05 -23.11 7.48
CA LYS A 422 7.13 -22.10 8.54
C LYS A 422 6.47 -20.78 8.09
N PHE A 423 6.78 -20.32 6.88
CA PHE A 423 6.19 -19.13 6.29
C PHE A 423 4.66 -19.23 6.18
N LEU A 424 4.14 -20.34 5.64
CA LEU A 424 2.69 -20.57 5.55
C LEU A 424 2.03 -20.63 6.94
N GLY A 425 2.71 -21.23 7.93
CA GLY A 425 2.26 -21.22 9.31
C GLY A 425 2.13 -19.81 9.88
N GLN A 426 3.13 -18.95 9.68
CA GLN A 426 3.07 -17.56 10.16
C GLN A 426 2.04 -16.72 9.40
N LEU A 427 1.86 -16.94 8.10
CA LEU A 427 0.78 -16.32 7.33
C LEU A 427 -0.60 -16.65 7.91
N SER A 428 -0.82 -17.90 8.33
CA SER A 428 -2.09 -18.31 8.94
C SER A 428 -2.34 -17.66 10.32
N ASN A 429 -1.28 -17.19 10.99
CA ASN A 429 -1.37 -16.47 12.27
C ASN A 429 -1.72 -14.98 12.11
N LEU A 430 -1.72 -14.46 10.88
CA LEU A 430 -2.07 -13.06 10.65
C LEU A 430 -3.50 -12.77 11.10
N SER A 431 -3.66 -11.61 11.76
CA SER A 431 -4.97 -11.11 12.14
C SER A 431 -5.81 -10.81 10.90
N GLU A 432 -7.13 -10.93 11.00
CA GLU A 432 -8.09 -10.45 9.96
C GLU A 432 -7.87 -8.98 9.61
N ARG A 433 -7.28 -8.20 10.52
CA ARG A 433 -6.92 -6.79 10.28
C ARG A 433 -5.87 -6.63 9.17
N SER A 434 -5.04 -7.64 8.93
CA SER A 434 -4.05 -7.63 7.82
C SER A 434 -4.72 -7.59 6.45
N LEU A 435 -5.92 -8.17 6.30
CA LEU A 435 -6.68 -8.13 5.05
C LEU A 435 -7.00 -6.70 4.60
N ALA A 436 -7.20 -5.78 5.54
CA ALA A 436 -7.37 -4.37 5.23
C ALA A 436 -6.11 -3.75 4.61
N MET A 437 -4.91 -4.17 5.06
CA MET A 437 -3.64 -3.74 4.48
C MET A 437 -3.43 -4.33 3.08
N HIS A 438 -3.80 -5.60 2.87
CA HIS A 438 -3.73 -6.21 1.53
C HIS A 438 -4.70 -5.55 0.55
N LEU A 439 -5.94 -5.26 0.96
CA LEU A 439 -6.87 -4.49 0.14
C LEU A 439 -6.33 -3.09 -0.15
N TYR A 440 -5.78 -2.41 0.87
CA TYR A 440 -5.19 -1.08 0.73
C TYR A 440 -4.07 -1.08 -0.31
N TYR A 441 -3.16 -2.05 -0.24
CA TYR A 441 -2.11 -2.23 -1.23
C TYR A 441 -2.70 -2.36 -2.64
N SER A 442 -3.62 -3.29 -2.86
CA SER A 442 -4.14 -3.60 -4.20
C SER A 442 -4.90 -2.45 -4.84
N PHE A 443 -5.79 -1.76 -4.10
CA PHE A 443 -6.53 -0.65 -4.72
C PHE A 443 -5.62 0.57 -4.97
N GLN A 444 -4.61 0.80 -4.14
CA GLN A 444 -3.64 1.87 -4.39
C GLN A 444 -2.79 1.57 -5.63
N SER A 445 -2.40 0.31 -5.86
CA SER A 445 -1.74 -0.10 -7.10
C SER A 445 -2.59 0.14 -8.34
N VAL A 446 -3.93 -0.03 -8.25
CA VAL A 446 -4.86 0.35 -9.33
C VAL A 446 -4.86 1.86 -9.54
N LEU A 447 -4.98 2.66 -8.48
CA LEU A 447 -4.98 4.12 -8.57
C LEU A 447 -3.66 4.67 -9.11
N ALA A 448 -2.54 4.02 -8.82
CA ALA A 448 -1.24 4.41 -9.35
C ALA A 448 -1.13 4.24 -10.88
N CYS A 449 -2.05 3.50 -11.51
CA CYS A 449 -2.18 3.37 -12.96
C CYS A 449 -3.12 4.44 -13.57
N GLU A 450 -3.54 5.45 -12.82
CA GLU A 450 -4.49 6.50 -13.22
C GLU A 450 -4.18 7.08 -14.60
N GLU A 451 -2.95 7.55 -14.81
CA GLU A 451 -2.55 8.18 -16.06
C GLU A 451 -2.52 7.19 -17.23
N ALA A 452 -2.13 5.94 -16.97
CA ALA A 452 -2.20 4.90 -18.00
C ALA A 452 -3.66 4.59 -18.39
N MET A 453 -4.58 4.51 -17.41
CA MET A 453 -6.00 4.30 -17.67
C MET A 453 -6.63 5.49 -18.41
N TRP A 454 -6.18 6.72 -18.14
CA TRP A 454 -6.62 7.90 -18.87
C TRP A 454 -6.23 7.85 -20.35
N GLU A 455 -5.01 7.43 -20.68
CA GLU A 455 -4.58 7.24 -22.07
C GLU A 455 -5.43 6.18 -22.79
N GLU A 456 -5.75 5.07 -22.11
CA GLU A 456 -6.63 4.03 -22.64
C GLU A 456 -8.06 4.54 -22.87
N LEU A 457 -8.55 5.42 -21.99
CA LEU A 457 -9.88 6.01 -22.14
C LEU A 457 -9.92 6.98 -23.33
N LYS A 458 -8.89 7.82 -23.51
CA LYS A 458 -8.77 8.70 -24.68
C LYS A 458 -8.79 7.92 -25.99
N ASP A 459 -8.04 6.83 -26.08
CA ASP A 459 -8.06 5.96 -27.26
C ASP A 459 -9.47 5.40 -27.52
N ARG A 460 -10.16 4.94 -26.49
CA ARG A 460 -11.52 4.38 -26.62
C ARG A 460 -12.57 5.43 -26.99
N ILE A 461 -12.45 6.67 -26.51
CA ILE A 461 -13.34 7.77 -26.89
C ILE A 461 -13.24 8.03 -28.39
N LEU A 462 -12.01 8.01 -28.94
CA LEU A 462 -11.76 8.25 -30.36
C LEU A 462 -12.14 7.05 -31.24
N ASN A 463 -11.81 5.82 -30.81
CA ASN A 463 -11.81 4.65 -31.68
C ASN A 463 -12.91 3.62 -31.36
N LYS A 464 -13.54 3.66 -30.17
CA LYS A 464 -14.41 2.58 -29.63
C LYS A 464 -15.60 3.11 -28.81
N LYS A 465 -16.25 4.19 -29.26
CA LYS A 465 -17.33 4.90 -28.51
C LYS A 465 -18.52 4.00 -28.15
N GLU A 466 -18.92 3.07 -29.00
CA GLU A 466 -20.06 2.17 -28.73
C GLU A 466 -19.83 1.28 -27.49
N ASN A 467 -18.59 0.84 -27.26
CA ASN A 467 -18.26 0.01 -26.09
C ASN A 467 -18.29 0.80 -24.77
N LEU A 468 -18.14 2.13 -24.83
CA LEU A 468 -18.16 3.00 -23.67
C LEU A 468 -19.58 3.22 -23.15
N LYS A 469 -20.58 3.29 -24.05
CA LYS A 469 -22.00 3.41 -23.68
C LYS A 469 -22.46 2.25 -22.79
N ALA A 470 -22.09 1.02 -23.15
CA ALA A 470 -22.40 -0.17 -22.35
C ALA A 470 -21.80 -0.10 -20.93
N LEU A 471 -20.67 0.58 -20.75
CA LEU A 471 -19.98 0.75 -19.47
C LEU A 471 -20.43 2.00 -18.69
N GLY A 472 -21.52 2.64 -19.09
CA GLY A 472 -22.07 3.82 -18.43
C GLY A 472 -21.35 5.13 -18.78
N TRP A 473 -20.51 5.12 -19.81
CA TRP A 473 -19.92 6.33 -20.39
C TRP A 473 -20.75 6.76 -21.61
N ASP A 474 -21.87 7.42 -21.32
CA ASP A 474 -22.77 7.97 -22.30
C ASP A 474 -22.51 9.47 -22.41
N ASP A 475 -21.63 9.86 -23.35
CA ASP A 475 -21.46 11.26 -23.74
C ASP A 475 -21.89 11.37 -25.20
N ASP A 476 -23.11 11.90 -25.41
CA ASP A 476 -23.69 12.13 -26.73
C ASP A 476 -23.00 13.28 -27.48
N GLU A 477 -22.33 14.20 -26.77
CA GLU A 477 -21.58 15.31 -27.35
C GLU A 477 -20.07 15.05 -27.26
N GLU A 478 -19.31 15.52 -28.26
CA GLU A 478 -17.85 15.62 -28.20
C GLU A 478 -17.45 16.58 -27.06
N LEU A 479 -17.46 16.11 -25.82
CA LEU A 479 -17.00 16.89 -24.69
C LEU A 479 -15.53 17.27 -24.92
N GLU A 480 -15.20 18.53 -24.66
CA GLU A 480 -13.80 18.98 -24.60
C GLU A 480 -13.00 18.04 -23.68
N GLU A 481 -11.75 17.70 -24.06
CA GLU A 481 -10.88 16.75 -23.33
C GLU A 481 -10.86 17.01 -21.81
N LEU A 482 -10.88 18.29 -21.41
CA LEU A 482 -10.92 18.74 -20.03
C LEU A 482 -12.16 18.26 -19.25
N GLN A 483 -13.33 18.22 -19.90
CA GLN A 483 -14.57 17.77 -19.26
C GLN A 483 -14.58 16.25 -19.09
N SER A 484 -14.12 15.52 -20.11
CA SER A 484 -13.89 14.07 -20.05
C SER A 484 -12.91 13.71 -18.93
N ARG A 485 -11.82 14.46 -18.78
CA ARG A 485 -10.85 14.27 -17.70
C ARG A 485 -11.49 14.45 -16.33
N LYS A 486 -12.23 15.53 -16.11
CA LYS A 486 -12.96 15.77 -14.84
C LYS A 486 -13.97 14.66 -14.53
N LYS A 487 -14.64 14.10 -15.54
CA LYS A 487 -15.56 12.97 -15.37
C LYS A 487 -14.81 11.70 -14.96
N PHE A 488 -13.67 11.43 -15.57
CA PHE A 488 -12.78 10.31 -15.21
C PHE A 488 -12.24 10.44 -13.78
N GLU A 489 -11.75 11.62 -13.38
CA GLU A 489 -11.27 11.88 -12.02
C GLU A 489 -12.36 11.63 -10.96
N ARG A 490 -13.61 12.00 -11.25
CA ARG A 490 -14.75 11.69 -10.35
C ARG A 490 -15.01 10.19 -10.22
N LEU A 491 -14.79 9.40 -11.28
CA LEU A 491 -14.92 7.94 -11.21
C LEU A 491 -13.82 7.36 -10.30
N LEU A 492 -12.58 7.81 -10.45
CA LEU A 492 -11.46 7.39 -9.61
C LEU A 492 -11.67 7.77 -8.14
N GLU A 493 -12.11 9.01 -7.88
CA GLU A 493 -12.36 9.46 -6.51
C GLU A 493 -13.50 8.68 -5.83
N ARG A 494 -14.53 8.34 -6.62
CA ARG A 494 -15.59 7.46 -6.15
C ARG A 494 -15.07 6.07 -5.81
N TYR A 495 -14.24 5.49 -6.68
CA TYR A 495 -13.61 4.19 -6.43
C TYR A 495 -12.73 4.23 -5.18
N ARG A 496 -11.92 5.28 -5.00
CA ARG A 496 -11.10 5.52 -3.81
C ARG A 496 -11.97 5.55 -2.54
N THR A 497 -13.05 6.33 -2.55
CA THR A 497 -13.95 6.47 -1.40
C THR A 497 -14.65 5.16 -1.04
N ASP A 498 -15.17 4.44 -2.05
CA ASP A 498 -15.83 3.14 -1.86
C ASP A 498 -14.84 2.12 -1.26
N MET A 499 -13.59 2.09 -1.75
CA MET A 499 -12.53 1.21 -1.24
C MET A 499 -12.08 1.57 0.18
N GLN A 500 -11.88 2.84 0.48
CA GLN A 500 -11.53 3.30 1.83
C GLN A 500 -12.62 2.93 2.85
N SER A 501 -13.88 3.04 2.44
CA SER A 501 -15.02 2.58 3.24
C SER A 501 -14.94 1.08 3.54
N ARG A 502 -14.48 0.26 2.58
CA ARG A 502 -14.29 -1.17 2.80
C ARG A 502 -13.06 -1.51 3.65
N VAL A 503 -11.95 -0.79 3.50
CA VAL A 503 -10.73 -0.99 4.29
C VAL A 503 -10.96 -0.68 5.77
N SER A 504 -11.67 0.41 6.08
CA SER A 504 -12.12 0.76 7.44
C SER A 504 -11.05 0.61 8.54
N LEU A 505 -9.87 1.22 8.36
CA LEU A 505 -8.73 1.11 9.30
C LEU A 505 -9.05 1.48 10.75
N TRP A 506 -10.06 2.32 11.00
CA TRP A 506 -10.47 2.72 12.34
C TRP A 506 -10.92 1.54 13.22
N VAL A 507 -11.51 0.48 12.65
CA VAL A 507 -11.85 -0.74 13.40
C VAL A 507 -10.59 -1.44 13.89
N SER A 508 -9.58 -1.50 13.03
CA SER A 508 -8.28 -2.08 13.38
C SER A 508 -7.60 -1.29 14.50
N LEU A 509 -7.64 0.05 14.44
CA LEU A 509 -7.05 0.93 15.47
C LEU A 509 -7.77 0.82 16.82
N THR A 510 -9.09 0.87 16.84
CA THR A 510 -9.88 0.72 18.08
C THR A 510 -9.66 -0.64 18.72
N GLY A 511 -9.54 -1.69 17.92
CA GLY A 511 -9.16 -3.02 18.38
C GLY A 511 -7.72 -3.13 18.92
N MET A 512 -6.87 -2.12 18.74
CA MET A 512 -5.54 -2.00 19.37
C MET A 512 -5.55 -1.08 20.60
N GLY A 513 -6.72 -0.64 21.05
CA GLY A 513 -6.87 0.22 22.24
C GLY A 513 -6.87 1.72 21.93
N TRP A 514 -6.90 2.13 20.65
CA TRP A 514 -7.11 3.54 20.31
C TRP A 514 -8.55 3.95 20.60
N SER A 515 -8.74 5.19 21.05
CA SER A 515 -10.08 5.75 21.20
C SER A 515 -10.78 5.84 19.84
N LEU A 516 -12.12 5.75 19.84
CA LEU A 516 -12.89 6.07 18.64
C LEU A 516 -12.51 7.47 18.14
N PRO A 517 -12.32 7.65 16.82
CA PRO A 517 -12.12 8.97 16.25
C PRO A 517 -13.24 9.91 16.71
N PRO A 518 -12.92 11.12 17.21
CA PRO A 518 -13.95 12.08 17.57
C PRO A 518 -14.77 12.42 16.32
N ARG A 519 -16.09 12.43 16.46
CA ARG A 519 -17.02 12.81 15.40
C ARG A 519 -17.67 14.13 15.77
N ASP A 520 -17.83 14.99 14.77
CA ASP A 520 -18.68 16.16 14.91
C ASP A 520 -20.13 15.74 15.19
N PRO A 521 -20.88 16.52 15.98
CA PRO A 521 -22.29 16.23 16.25
C PRO A 521 -23.08 16.26 14.93
N LEU A 522 -23.67 15.13 14.57
CA LEU A 522 -24.51 15.01 13.39
C LEU A 522 -25.81 15.80 13.58
N THR A 523 -26.22 16.49 12.52
CA THR A 523 -27.58 17.03 12.43
C THR A 523 -28.61 15.90 12.46
N ARG A 524 -29.86 16.20 12.81
CA ARG A 524 -30.95 15.21 12.80
C ARG A 524 -31.14 14.55 11.43
N ALA A 525 -30.90 15.29 10.35
CA ALA A 525 -30.98 14.76 8.99
C ALA A 525 -29.85 13.78 8.69
N GLU A 526 -28.62 14.09 9.09
CA GLU A 526 -27.47 13.20 8.91
C GLU A 526 -27.57 11.94 9.75
N LEU A 527 -28.09 12.04 10.98
CA LEU A 527 -28.30 10.87 11.83
C LEU A 527 -29.34 9.90 11.25
N ILE A 528 -30.46 10.41 10.72
CA ILE A 528 -31.47 9.59 10.03
C ILE A 528 -30.86 8.93 8.79
N GLU A 529 -30.03 9.65 8.04
CA GLU A 529 -29.41 9.10 6.84
C GLU A 529 -28.39 8.00 7.16
N GLU A 530 -27.60 8.16 8.24
CA GLU A 530 -26.67 7.14 8.70
C GLU A 530 -27.38 5.89 9.24
N GLU A 531 -28.47 6.05 9.99
CA GLU A 531 -29.30 4.94 10.46
C GLU A 531 -29.92 4.18 9.29
N ARG A 532 -30.47 4.91 8.30
CA ARG A 532 -30.99 4.33 7.05
C ARG A 532 -29.91 3.59 6.27
N LEU A 533 -28.72 4.16 6.13
CA LEU A 533 -27.60 3.52 5.44
C LEU A 533 -27.21 2.20 6.14
N ARG A 534 -27.12 2.24 7.46
CA ARG A 534 -26.82 1.07 8.30
C ARG A 534 -27.85 -0.04 8.12
N GLU A 535 -29.14 0.28 8.15
CA GLU A 535 -30.22 -0.68 7.91
C GLU A 535 -30.14 -1.30 6.51
N ASN A 536 -30.01 -0.46 5.46
CA ASN A 536 -29.92 -0.94 4.09
C ASN A 536 -28.70 -1.84 3.86
N MET A 537 -27.56 -1.52 4.47
CA MET A 537 -26.36 -2.35 4.36
C MET A 537 -26.51 -3.69 5.11
N LEU A 538 -27.18 -3.71 6.26
CA LEU A 538 -27.48 -4.94 7.00
C LEU A 538 -28.46 -5.83 6.24
N GLU A 539 -29.49 -5.24 5.62
CA GLU A 539 -30.44 -5.95 4.77
C GLU A 539 -29.76 -6.50 3.51
N ALA A 540 -29.02 -5.66 2.78
CA ALA A 540 -28.32 -6.06 1.57
C ALA A 540 -27.31 -7.21 1.81
N ARG A 541 -26.68 -7.24 2.99
CA ARG A 541 -25.77 -8.33 3.39
C ARG A 541 -26.47 -9.68 3.47
N GLN A 542 -27.76 -9.73 3.84
CA GLN A 542 -28.49 -11.00 3.95
C GLN A 542 -28.68 -11.70 2.59
N PHE A 543 -28.66 -10.92 1.51
CA PHE A 543 -28.81 -11.41 0.13
C PHE A 543 -27.47 -11.61 -0.59
N ALA A 544 -26.34 -11.42 0.09
CA ALA A 544 -25.02 -11.60 -0.49
C ALA A 544 -24.73 -13.08 -0.81
N ARG A 545 -24.30 -13.38 -2.04
CA ARG A 545 -23.86 -14.73 -2.42
C ARG A 545 -22.51 -15.03 -1.76
N PRO A 546 -22.21 -16.28 -1.36
CA PRO A 546 -20.92 -16.63 -0.76
C PRO A 546 -19.69 -16.17 -1.57
N ALA A 547 -19.75 -16.25 -2.90
CA ALA A 547 -18.68 -15.79 -3.80
C ALA A 547 -18.47 -14.26 -3.77
N ASP A 548 -19.50 -13.48 -3.45
CA ASP A 548 -19.43 -12.01 -3.36
C ASP A 548 -18.92 -11.56 -1.97
N ILE A 549 -18.77 -12.49 -1.01
CA ILE A 549 -18.38 -12.17 0.37
C ILE A 549 -16.85 -12.11 0.51
N GLN A 550 -16.12 -13.00 -0.17
CA GLN A 550 -14.65 -13.11 -0.10
C GLN A 550 -13.96 -13.19 -1.48
N PRO A 551 -14.23 -12.27 -2.43
CA PRO A 551 -13.42 -12.21 -3.64
C PRO A 551 -11.95 -11.92 -3.28
N PRO A 552 -10.97 -12.42 -4.06
CA PRO A 552 -9.57 -12.16 -3.80
C PRO A 552 -9.27 -10.67 -3.97
N CYS A 553 -8.56 -10.07 -3.01
CA CYS A 553 -8.07 -8.70 -3.12
C CYS A 553 -6.58 -8.67 -3.48
N ARG A 554 -5.81 -9.71 -3.16
CA ARG A 554 -4.38 -9.82 -3.48
C ARG A 554 -4.01 -11.28 -3.67
N VAL A 555 -3.21 -11.58 -4.68
CA VAL A 555 -2.67 -12.92 -4.95
C VAL A 555 -1.18 -12.79 -5.20
N MET A 556 -0.39 -13.66 -4.61
CA MET A 556 1.07 -13.62 -4.70
C MET A 556 1.65 -15.03 -4.76
N ARG A 557 2.86 -15.13 -5.30
CA ARG A 557 3.63 -16.37 -5.37
C ARG A 557 5.12 -16.06 -5.31
N MET A 558 5.86 -17.02 -4.77
CA MET A 558 7.31 -16.97 -4.74
C MET A 558 7.92 -18.12 -5.51
N LEU A 559 9.08 -17.90 -6.10
CA LEU A 559 9.86 -18.89 -6.84
C LEU A 559 11.32 -18.79 -6.38
N VAL A 560 11.96 -19.92 -6.17
CA VAL A 560 13.41 -20.00 -5.91
C VAL A 560 14.02 -20.95 -6.92
N GLY A 561 15.16 -20.61 -7.48
CA GLY A 561 15.88 -21.45 -8.44
C GLY A 561 17.37 -21.19 -8.39
N TYR A 562 18.14 -22.19 -8.81
CA TYR A 562 19.60 -22.17 -8.77
C TYR A 562 20.18 -22.26 -10.19
N LYS A 563 21.29 -21.58 -10.43
CA LYS A 563 22.06 -21.79 -11.66
C LYS A 563 22.75 -23.13 -11.60
N GLN A 564 22.67 -23.89 -12.69
CA GLN A 564 23.33 -25.18 -12.80
C GLN A 564 24.85 -25.05 -12.61
N GLU A 565 25.43 -25.87 -11.74
CA GLU A 565 26.88 -26.01 -11.63
C GLU A 565 27.45 -26.56 -12.93
N THR A 566 28.47 -25.92 -13.45
CA THR A 566 29.26 -26.47 -14.55
C THR A 566 30.02 -27.67 -13.98
N LEU A 567 29.63 -28.89 -14.33
CA LEU A 567 30.41 -30.09 -14.03
C LEU A 567 31.76 -29.94 -14.75
N ILE A 568 32.83 -29.61 -14.01
CA ILE A 568 34.21 -29.54 -14.52
C ILE A 568 34.81 -30.94 -14.54
#